data_AF-A0A1Y2BYN6-F1
#
_entry.id   AF-A0A1Y2BYN6-F1
#
_cell.length_a   1.000
_cell.length_b   1.000
_cell.length_c   1.000
_cell.angle_alpha   90.00
_cell.angle_beta   90.00
_cell.angle_gamma   90.00
#
_symmetry.space_group_name_H-M   'P 1'
#
loop_
_entity.id
_entity.type
_entity.pdbx_description
1 polymer ?
#
loop_
_entity_poly.entity_id
_entity_poly.type
_entity_poly.pdbx_seq_one_letter_code
_entity_poly.pdbx_strand_id
1 'polypeptide(L)'
;MDENSLLIFNNIFNDNNSNWEKDIVYTLSYLYSTNIFKNNNPKNLQPWIIKINSLIRNGNINEKIGAFKLSELVTENSETIFTKNCSMWINGIIPLLNKLEYEQHRETLIDILLKYLKRSKELQVEKLTLSLNNQVSKVLGIIITMMEKDPKNMITMAYLQKRCMDLFPFSISSLKNKIETMLLTYLQGNFSLDAKITKNAIELLISYNIALSKVEKTNSIDNFISKILGTLHETLDLLLDSIEEENRINVTFPSFSLTKDFNSQWTKNEALINRYSIFTYTLSKNLCQYNNKIIKTVNIDHLLEIICRVINTFEGSILKENAKKENFKLLINSMPLLIQRSIIYLDSLIFCFNKSLLQHKELLYEIMHKLIHRASNNQ
;
A
#
# COMPACT_ATOMS: atom_id res chain seq x y z
N MET A 1 -20.84 -21.31 -34.51
CA MET A 1 -19.44 -20.89 -34.26
C MET A 1 -18.85 -20.61 -35.63
N ASP A 2 -18.19 -19.47 -35.83
CA ASP A 2 -17.52 -19.19 -37.10
C ASP A 2 -16.42 -20.24 -37.33
N GLU A 3 -16.23 -20.71 -38.57
CA GLU A 3 -15.28 -21.80 -38.89
C GLU A 3 -13.86 -21.52 -38.37
N ASN A 4 -13.44 -20.25 -38.42
CA ASN A 4 -12.16 -19.80 -37.87
C ASN A 4 -12.04 -19.97 -36.35
N SER A 5 -13.13 -19.75 -35.60
CA SER A 5 -13.14 -19.95 -34.14
C SER A 5 -13.05 -21.42 -33.74
N LEU A 6 -13.60 -22.32 -34.56
CA LEU A 6 -13.59 -23.76 -34.34
C LEU A 6 -12.23 -24.38 -34.71
N LEU A 7 -11.61 -23.90 -35.80
CA LEU A 7 -10.24 -24.26 -36.21
C LEU A 7 -9.21 -23.86 -35.15
N ILE A 8 -9.29 -22.65 -34.62
CA ILE A 8 -8.41 -22.18 -33.53
C ILE A 8 -8.65 -22.98 -32.25
N PHE A 9 -9.91 -23.27 -31.90
CA PHE A 9 -10.21 -24.14 -30.77
C PHE A 9 -9.55 -25.52 -30.92
N ASN A 10 -9.65 -26.13 -32.09
CA ASN A 10 -9.08 -27.46 -32.35
C ASN A 10 -7.55 -27.45 -32.38
N ASN A 11 -6.93 -26.47 -33.04
CA ASN A 11 -5.47 -26.34 -33.09
C ASN A 11 -4.84 -26.13 -31.71
N ILE A 12 -5.57 -25.52 -30.78
CA ILE A 12 -5.02 -25.14 -29.49
C ILE A 12 -5.35 -26.18 -28.42
N PHE A 13 -6.56 -26.72 -28.41
CA PHE A 13 -7.00 -27.62 -27.33
C PHE A 13 -6.91 -29.11 -27.67
N ASN A 14 -6.65 -29.48 -28.93
CA ASN A 14 -6.53 -30.87 -29.37
C ASN A 14 -5.15 -31.21 -29.96
N ASP A 15 -4.25 -30.23 -30.13
CA ASP A 15 -2.89 -30.49 -30.60
C ASP A 15 -1.94 -30.73 -29.42
N ASN A 16 -1.39 -31.95 -29.35
CA ASN A 16 -0.53 -32.43 -28.26
C ASN A 16 0.87 -31.80 -28.27
N ASN A 17 1.24 -31.05 -29.32
CA ASN A 17 2.54 -30.40 -29.49
C ASN A 17 2.51 -28.87 -29.27
N SER A 18 1.41 -28.34 -28.73
CA SER A 18 1.20 -26.89 -28.56
C SER A 18 2.14 -26.28 -27.52
N ASN A 19 2.76 -25.16 -27.88
CA ASN A 19 3.65 -24.41 -27.01
C ASN A 19 2.79 -23.42 -26.24
N TRP A 20 2.11 -23.94 -25.20
CA TRP A 20 0.94 -23.33 -24.56
C TRP A 20 1.10 -21.84 -24.19
N GLU A 21 2.30 -21.39 -23.82
CA GLU A 21 2.55 -19.97 -23.50
C GLU A 21 2.42 -19.04 -24.72
N LYS A 22 2.89 -19.45 -25.89
CA LYS A 22 2.75 -18.68 -27.14
C LYS A 22 1.34 -18.78 -27.68
N ASP A 23 0.77 -19.98 -27.61
CA ASP A 23 -0.57 -20.26 -28.11
C ASP A 23 -1.63 -19.53 -27.28
N ILE A 24 -1.44 -19.37 -25.96
CA ILE A 24 -2.40 -18.61 -25.14
C ILE A 24 -2.36 -17.12 -25.41
N VAL A 25 -1.19 -16.52 -25.65
CA VAL A 25 -1.09 -15.09 -25.97
C VAL A 25 -1.74 -14.80 -27.32
N TYR A 26 -1.49 -15.67 -28.30
CA TYR A 26 -2.16 -15.59 -29.60
C TYR A 26 -3.68 -15.81 -29.48
N THR A 27 -4.11 -16.80 -28.68
CA THR A 27 -5.52 -17.06 -28.39
C THR A 27 -6.20 -15.87 -27.72
N LEU A 28 -5.58 -15.31 -26.67
CA LEU A 28 -6.10 -14.16 -25.95
C LEU A 28 -6.22 -12.96 -26.89
N SER A 29 -5.20 -12.71 -27.72
CA SER A 29 -5.20 -11.62 -28.70
C SER A 29 -6.29 -11.80 -29.76
N TYR A 30 -6.44 -13.02 -30.30
CA TYR A 30 -7.48 -13.34 -31.27
C TYR A 30 -8.88 -13.22 -30.65
N LEU A 31 -9.12 -13.84 -29.49
CA LEU A 31 -10.41 -13.80 -28.80
C LEU A 31 -10.80 -12.37 -28.39
N TYR A 32 -9.82 -11.55 -28.01
CA TYR A 32 -10.03 -10.13 -27.72
C TYR A 32 -10.39 -9.35 -29.00
N SER A 33 -9.66 -9.58 -30.10
CA SER A 33 -9.91 -8.89 -31.37
C SER A 33 -11.24 -9.28 -32.03
N THR A 34 -11.69 -10.52 -31.84
CA THR A 34 -12.90 -11.05 -32.48
C THR A 34 -14.16 -10.85 -31.66
N ASN A 35 -14.06 -10.34 -30.42
CA ASN A 35 -15.20 -10.17 -29.51
C ASN A 35 -16.07 -11.43 -29.38
N ILE A 36 -15.48 -12.63 -29.53
CA ILE A 36 -16.21 -13.91 -29.56
C ILE A 36 -17.12 -14.08 -28.32
N PHE A 37 -16.68 -13.57 -27.17
CA PHE A 37 -17.42 -13.64 -25.92
C PHE A 37 -18.51 -12.56 -25.76
N LYS A 38 -18.59 -11.54 -26.65
CA LYS A 38 -19.70 -10.57 -26.67
C LYS A 38 -20.94 -11.10 -27.38
N ASN A 39 -20.83 -12.20 -28.14
CA ASN A 39 -21.97 -12.81 -28.80
C ASN A 39 -22.93 -13.41 -27.75
N ASN A 40 -24.14 -12.85 -27.65
CA ASN A 40 -25.19 -13.19 -26.68
C ASN A 40 -25.76 -14.62 -26.81
N ASN A 41 -25.18 -15.50 -27.62
CA ASN A 41 -25.65 -16.88 -27.77
C ASN A 41 -24.77 -17.86 -26.99
N PRO A 42 -25.06 -18.12 -25.71
CA PRO A 42 -24.22 -18.93 -24.82
C PRO A 42 -24.02 -20.37 -25.31
N LYS A 43 -24.90 -20.89 -26.18
CA LYS A 43 -24.77 -22.22 -26.77
C LYS A 43 -23.49 -22.38 -27.63
N ASN A 44 -23.10 -21.32 -28.35
CA ASN A 44 -21.90 -21.35 -29.19
C ASN A 44 -20.60 -21.31 -28.39
N LEU A 45 -20.66 -20.85 -27.14
CA LEU A 45 -19.50 -20.73 -26.26
C LEU A 45 -19.38 -21.93 -25.30
N GLN A 46 -20.36 -22.83 -25.29
CA GLN A 46 -20.38 -23.99 -24.41
C GLN A 46 -19.13 -24.89 -24.52
N PRO A 47 -18.58 -25.20 -25.73
CA PRO A 47 -17.37 -26.02 -25.84
C PRO A 47 -16.13 -25.35 -25.21
N TRP A 48 -16.00 -24.03 -25.40
CA TRP A 48 -14.95 -23.22 -24.77
C TRP A 48 -15.04 -23.27 -23.25
N ILE A 49 -16.24 -23.11 -22.70
CA ILE A 49 -16.47 -23.16 -21.25
C ILE A 49 -16.21 -24.55 -20.66
N ILE A 50 -16.62 -25.62 -21.36
CA ILE A 50 -16.33 -26.99 -20.94
C ILE A 50 -14.82 -27.22 -20.88
N LYS A 51 -14.07 -26.77 -21.89
CA LYS A 51 -12.62 -26.95 -21.93
C LYS A 51 -11.92 -26.10 -20.88
N ILE A 52 -12.27 -24.82 -20.71
CA ILE A 52 -11.74 -23.96 -19.63
C ILE A 52 -11.95 -24.63 -18.27
N ASN A 53 -13.17 -25.12 -18.01
CA ASN A 53 -13.50 -25.79 -16.76
C ASN A 53 -12.71 -27.10 -16.57
N SER A 54 -12.49 -27.86 -17.64
CA SER A 54 -11.67 -29.08 -17.64
C SER A 54 -10.21 -28.78 -17.28
N LEU A 55 -9.61 -27.78 -17.92
CA LEU A 55 -8.23 -27.36 -17.68
C LEU A 55 -8.04 -26.80 -16.25
N ILE A 56 -8.99 -26.01 -15.75
CA ILE A 56 -8.96 -25.53 -14.35
C ILE A 56 -8.90 -26.71 -13.36
N ARG A 57 -9.62 -27.80 -13.63
CA ARG A 57 -9.65 -28.97 -12.74
C ARG A 57 -8.40 -29.83 -12.90
N ASN A 58 -8.08 -30.22 -14.13
CA ASN A 58 -7.18 -31.33 -14.41
C ASN A 58 -5.88 -30.94 -15.12
N GLY A 59 -5.76 -29.70 -15.58
CA GLY A 59 -4.59 -29.26 -16.35
C GLY A 59 -3.31 -29.22 -15.52
N ASN A 60 -2.17 -29.16 -16.20
CA ASN A 60 -0.89 -28.81 -15.58
C ASN A 60 -0.89 -27.32 -15.15
N ILE A 61 0.21 -26.85 -14.55
CA ILE A 61 0.31 -25.47 -14.01
C ILE A 61 0.01 -24.44 -15.10
N ASN A 62 0.69 -24.52 -16.24
CA ASN A 62 0.57 -23.55 -17.34
C ASN A 62 -0.83 -23.59 -17.97
N GLU A 63 -1.41 -24.77 -18.11
CA GLU A 63 -2.77 -24.97 -18.60
C GLU A 63 -3.80 -24.33 -17.66
N LYS A 64 -3.64 -24.50 -16.34
CA LYS A 64 -4.52 -23.88 -15.33
C LYS A 64 -4.41 -22.36 -15.37
N ILE A 65 -3.19 -21.80 -15.39
CA ILE A 65 -2.97 -20.35 -15.49
C ILE A 65 -3.59 -19.80 -16.77
N GLY A 66 -3.37 -20.52 -17.87
CA GLY A 66 -3.96 -20.23 -19.16
C GLY A 66 -5.48 -20.18 -19.15
N ALA A 67 -6.10 -21.22 -18.58
CA ALA A 67 -7.55 -21.30 -18.43
C ALA A 67 -8.09 -20.15 -17.56
N PHE A 68 -7.38 -19.74 -16.50
CA PHE A 68 -7.78 -18.59 -15.70
C PHE A 68 -7.74 -17.27 -16.48
N LYS A 69 -6.67 -17.01 -17.25
CA LYS A 69 -6.59 -15.83 -18.15
C LYS A 69 -7.70 -15.83 -19.20
N LEU A 70 -8.08 -17.00 -19.72
CA LEU A 70 -9.21 -17.11 -20.64
C LEU A 70 -10.55 -16.81 -19.96
N SER A 71 -10.78 -17.33 -18.75
CA SER A 71 -12.00 -17.01 -17.98
C SER A 71 -12.07 -15.55 -17.53
N GLU A 72 -10.92 -14.88 -17.38
CA GLU A 72 -10.86 -13.44 -17.16
C GLU A 72 -11.44 -12.65 -18.35
N LEU A 73 -11.09 -13.02 -19.59
CA LEU A 73 -11.72 -12.44 -20.78
C LEU A 73 -13.23 -12.66 -20.82
N VAL A 74 -13.71 -13.83 -20.38
CA VAL A 74 -15.16 -14.11 -20.29
C VAL A 74 -15.83 -13.16 -19.29
N THR A 75 -15.17 -12.85 -18.19
CA THR A 75 -15.66 -11.94 -17.14
C THR A 75 -15.90 -10.53 -17.68
N GLU A 76 -15.02 -10.07 -18.57
CA GLU A 76 -15.09 -8.74 -19.19
C GLU A 76 -16.14 -8.65 -20.31
N ASN A 77 -16.51 -9.77 -20.93
CA ASN A 77 -17.27 -9.77 -22.18
C ASN A 77 -18.65 -10.43 -22.12
N SER A 78 -18.94 -11.31 -21.14
CA SER A 78 -20.25 -11.96 -21.02
C SER A 78 -20.69 -12.20 -19.56
N GLU A 79 -21.71 -11.46 -19.12
CA GLU A 79 -22.31 -11.59 -17.80
C GLU A 79 -22.95 -12.96 -17.57
N THR A 80 -23.75 -13.44 -18.53
CA THR A 80 -24.52 -14.70 -18.37
C THR A 80 -23.63 -15.92 -18.17
N ILE A 81 -22.50 -15.99 -18.87
CA ILE A 81 -21.54 -17.08 -18.74
C ILE A 81 -20.75 -16.94 -17.44
N PHE A 82 -20.34 -15.72 -17.10
CA PHE A 82 -19.63 -15.46 -15.84
C PHE A 82 -20.49 -15.87 -14.64
N THR A 83 -21.75 -15.43 -14.54
CA THR A 83 -22.62 -15.74 -13.39
C THR A 83 -22.82 -17.25 -13.19
N LYS A 84 -22.87 -18.04 -14.27
CA LYS A 84 -22.99 -19.50 -14.21
C LYS A 84 -21.72 -20.22 -13.71
N ASN A 85 -20.53 -19.68 -13.98
CA ASN A 85 -19.26 -20.39 -13.75
C ASN A 85 -18.37 -19.77 -12.66
N CYS A 86 -18.60 -18.51 -12.29
CA CYS A 86 -17.75 -17.74 -11.38
C CYS A 86 -17.44 -18.44 -10.05
N SER A 87 -18.42 -19.13 -9.44
CA SER A 87 -18.21 -19.88 -8.20
C SER A 87 -17.18 -21.00 -8.36
N MET A 88 -17.23 -21.75 -9.47
CA MET A 88 -16.24 -22.77 -9.78
C MET A 88 -14.86 -22.15 -10.00
N TRP A 89 -14.78 -21.04 -10.73
CA TRP A 89 -13.51 -20.37 -11.02
C TRP A 89 -12.86 -19.80 -9.76
N ILE A 90 -13.62 -19.13 -8.90
CA ILE A 90 -13.14 -18.63 -7.61
C ILE A 90 -12.62 -19.78 -6.74
N ASN A 91 -13.41 -20.85 -6.60
CA ASN A 91 -13.01 -22.01 -5.80
C ASN A 91 -11.85 -22.79 -6.43
N GLY A 92 -11.62 -22.64 -7.74
CA GLY A 92 -10.46 -23.19 -8.44
C GLY A 92 -9.16 -22.43 -8.15
N ILE A 93 -9.21 -21.10 -8.00
CA ILE A 93 -8.01 -20.27 -7.75
C ILE A 93 -7.52 -20.41 -6.31
N ILE A 94 -8.42 -20.29 -5.33
CA ILE A 94 -8.04 -20.14 -3.90
C ILE A 94 -7.08 -21.25 -3.41
N PRO A 95 -7.30 -22.55 -3.69
CA PRO A 95 -6.39 -23.60 -3.26
C PRO A 95 -4.99 -23.50 -3.86
N LEU A 96 -4.86 -22.92 -5.05
CA LEU A 96 -3.59 -22.81 -5.77
C LEU A 96 -2.69 -21.74 -5.16
N LEU A 97 -3.26 -20.69 -4.58
CA LEU A 97 -2.50 -19.59 -3.98
C LEU A 97 -1.55 -20.07 -2.87
N ASN A 98 -1.91 -21.13 -2.15
CA ASN A 98 -1.11 -21.70 -1.06
C ASN A 98 -0.04 -22.70 -1.51
N LYS A 99 -0.05 -23.13 -2.77
CA LYS A 99 0.90 -24.12 -3.28
C LYS A 99 2.21 -23.47 -3.71
N LEU A 100 3.34 -24.12 -3.42
CA LEU A 100 4.67 -23.62 -3.77
C LEU A 100 4.88 -23.57 -5.30
N GLU A 101 4.39 -24.57 -6.02
CA GLU A 101 4.50 -24.67 -7.48
C GLU A 101 3.84 -23.52 -8.26
N TYR A 102 2.95 -22.74 -7.62
CA TYR A 102 2.29 -21.58 -8.23
C TYR A 102 2.91 -20.24 -7.82
N GLU A 103 4.03 -20.22 -7.11
CA GLU A 103 4.61 -19.01 -6.54
C GLU A 103 4.80 -17.88 -7.55
N GLN A 104 5.34 -18.19 -8.74
CA GLN A 104 5.57 -17.24 -9.82
C GLN A 104 4.28 -16.70 -10.46
N HIS A 105 3.13 -17.36 -10.25
CA HIS A 105 1.84 -16.98 -10.83
C HIS A 105 0.85 -16.40 -9.81
N ARG A 106 1.23 -16.34 -8.52
CA ARG A 106 0.34 -15.88 -7.44
C ARG A 106 -0.20 -14.47 -7.67
N GLU A 107 0.64 -13.55 -8.11
CA GLU A 107 0.21 -12.17 -8.42
C GLU A 107 -0.91 -12.16 -9.47
N THR A 108 -0.70 -12.86 -10.59
CA THR A 108 -1.70 -12.97 -11.65
C THR A 108 -2.99 -13.63 -11.15
N LEU A 109 -2.88 -14.72 -10.37
CA LEU A 109 -4.03 -15.43 -9.82
C LEU A 109 -4.84 -14.55 -8.85
N ILE A 110 -4.17 -13.77 -8.01
CA ILE A 110 -4.83 -12.81 -7.10
C ILE A 110 -5.51 -11.71 -7.91
N ASP A 111 -4.86 -11.17 -8.95
CA ASP A 111 -5.45 -10.11 -9.79
C ASP A 111 -6.75 -10.58 -10.45
N ILE A 112 -6.72 -11.76 -11.08
CA ILE A 112 -7.88 -12.40 -11.71
C ILE A 112 -8.98 -12.63 -10.67
N LEU A 113 -8.62 -13.15 -9.49
CA LEU A 113 -9.57 -13.39 -8.41
C LEU A 113 -10.24 -12.10 -7.92
N LEU A 114 -9.49 -11.00 -7.77
CA LEU A 114 -10.05 -9.70 -7.41
C LEU A 114 -11.02 -9.19 -8.48
N LYS A 115 -10.72 -9.39 -9.77
CA LYS A 115 -11.65 -9.06 -10.86
C LYS A 115 -12.94 -9.89 -10.78
N TYR A 116 -12.84 -11.19 -10.48
CA TYR A 116 -14.02 -12.05 -10.29
C TYR A 116 -14.87 -11.59 -9.12
N LEU A 117 -14.27 -11.33 -7.97
CA LEU A 117 -15.00 -10.88 -6.79
C LEU A 117 -15.68 -9.53 -7.05
N LYS A 118 -14.99 -8.60 -7.75
CA LYS A 118 -15.55 -7.30 -8.13
C LYS A 118 -16.76 -7.48 -9.04
N ARG A 119 -16.62 -8.24 -10.12
CA ARG A 119 -17.70 -8.47 -11.09
C ARG A 119 -18.87 -9.21 -10.46
N SER A 120 -18.60 -10.17 -9.58
CA SER A 120 -19.63 -10.87 -8.81
C SER A 120 -20.43 -9.94 -7.91
N LYS A 121 -19.78 -8.94 -7.30
CA LYS A 121 -20.42 -7.92 -6.48
C LYS A 121 -21.30 -6.99 -7.34
N GLU A 122 -20.80 -6.55 -8.50
CA GLU A 122 -21.56 -5.72 -9.45
C GLU A 122 -22.83 -6.41 -9.94
N LEU A 123 -22.74 -7.70 -10.28
CA LEU A 123 -23.85 -8.49 -10.81
C LEU A 123 -24.73 -9.14 -9.72
N GLN A 124 -24.46 -8.86 -8.44
CA GLN A 124 -25.20 -9.41 -7.30
C GLN A 124 -25.41 -10.93 -7.36
N VAL A 125 -24.37 -11.69 -7.75
CA VAL A 125 -24.50 -13.15 -7.94
C VAL A 125 -24.85 -13.82 -6.61
N GLU A 126 -26.12 -14.20 -6.43
CA GLU A 126 -26.73 -14.62 -5.16
C GLU A 126 -25.90 -15.62 -4.34
N LYS A 127 -25.32 -16.64 -5.00
CA LYS A 127 -24.50 -17.68 -4.35
C LYS A 127 -23.18 -17.16 -3.76
N LEU A 128 -22.64 -16.08 -4.31
CA LEU A 128 -21.38 -15.49 -3.88
C LEU A 128 -21.58 -14.30 -2.96
N THR A 129 -22.70 -13.58 -3.05
CA THR A 129 -22.99 -12.44 -2.16
C THR A 129 -22.96 -12.83 -0.67
N LEU A 130 -23.46 -14.04 -0.33
CA LEU A 130 -23.45 -14.57 1.04
C LEU A 130 -22.06 -15.04 1.52
N SER A 131 -21.14 -15.35 0.60
CA SER A 131 -19.79 -15.86 0.93
C SER A 131 -18.66 -14.90 0.56
N LEU A 132 -18.97 -13.76 -0.05
CA LEU A 132 -18.02 -12.79 -0.60
C LEU A 132 -17.03 -12.33 0.47
N ASN A 133 -17.54 -11.95 1.64
CA ASN A 133 -16.70 -11.55 2.77
C ASN A 133 -15.75 -12.67 3.20
N ASN A 134 -16.20 -13.91 3.25
CA ASN A 134 -15.36 -15.04 3.62
C ASN A 134 -14.26 -15.29 2.57
N GLN A 135 -14.58 -15.16 1.28
CA GLN A 135 -13.58 -15.32 0.22
C GLN A 135 -12.57 -14.18 0.23
N VAL A 136 -13.02 -12.93 0.40
CA VAL A 136 -12.14 -11.76 0.55
C VAL A 136 -11.22 -11.93 1.76
N SER A 137 -11.74 -12.33 2.91
CA SER A 137 -10.94 -12.57 4.12
C SER A 137 -9.89 -13.67 3.93
N LYS A 138 -10.21 -14.75 3.19
CA LYS A 138 -9.23 -15.79 2.84
C LYS A 138 -8.11 -15.24 1.96
N VAL A 139 -8.45 -14.47 0.93
CA VAL A 139 -7.46 -13.84 0.04
C VAL A 139 -6.56 -12.90 0.83
N LEU A 140 -7.13 -12.04 1.68
CA LEU A 140 -6.36 -11.16 2.55
C LEU A 140 -5.45 -11.94 3.50
N GLY A 141 -5.94 -13.02 4.12
CA GLY A 141 -5.12 -13.89 4.97
C GLY A 141 -3.92 -14.47 4.23
N ILE A 142 -4.11 -14.93 3.00
CA ILE A 142 -3.05 -15.46 2.13
C ILE A 142 -2.02 -14.39 1.79
N ILE A 143 -2.47 -13.20 1.38
CA ILE A 143 -1.61 -12.04 1.08
C ILE A 143 -0.74 -11.69 2.30
N ILE A 144 -1.34 -11.62 3.49
CA ILE A 144 -0.61 -11.33 4.73
C ILE A 144 0.45 -12.39 5.00
N THR A 145 0.10 -13.68 4.92
CA THR A 145 1.07 -14.76 5.14
C THR A 145 2.23 -14.71 4.15
N MET A 146 2.00 -14.25 2.91
CA MET A 146 3.09 -14.08 1.92
C MET A 146 4.00 -12.91 2.27
N MET A 147 3.43 -11.80 2.74
CA MET A 147 4.19 -10.65 3.23
C MET A 147 5.00 -10.95 4.49
N GLU A 148 4.51 -11.84 5.36
CA GLU A 148 5.24 -12.30 6.54
C GLU A 148 6.43 -13.21 6.22
N LYS A 149 6.32 -14.01 5.14
CA LYS A 149 7.34 -15.01 4.78
C LYS A 149 8.57 -14.41 4.08
N ASP A 150 8.37 -13.40 3.23
CA ASP A 150 9.47 -12.79 2.47
C ASP A 150 9.23 -11.28 2.29
N PRO A 151 10.11 -10.41 2.81
CA PRO A 151 10.11 -8.97 2.56
C PRO A 151 10.03 -8.58 1.09
N LYS A 152 10.57 -9.39 0.17
CA LYS A 152 10.51 -9.11 -1.28
C LYS A 152 9.09 -9.13 -1.82
N ASN A 153 8.22 -9.95 -1.23
CA ASN A 153 6.81 -10.03 -1.62
C ASN A 153 6.00 -8.80 -1.18
N MET A 154 6.55 -7.98 -0.27
CA MET A 154 5.84 -6.85 0.31
C MET A 154 5.34 -5.86 -0.75
N ILE A 155 6.11 -5.60 -1.81
CA ILE A 155 5.76 -4.61 -2.85
C ILE A 155 4.47 -5.01 -3.56
N THR A 156 4.49 -6.21 -4.13
CA THR A 156 3.43 -6.74 -4.97
C THR A 156 2.22 -7.05 -4.11
N MET A 157 2.43 -7.65 -2.94
CA MET A 157 1.35 -8.04 -2.05
C MET A 157 0.69 -6.83 -1.38
N ALA A 158 1.43 -5.78 -0.99
CA ALA A 158 0.82 -4.55 -0.46
C ALA A 158 -0.05 -3.84 -1.52
N TYR A 159 0.40 -3.82 -2.78
CA TYR A 159 -0.40 -3.27 -3.88
C TYR A 159 -1.71 -4.06 -4.09
N LEU A 160 -1.62 -5.39 -4.17
CA LEU A 160 -2.80 -6.25 -4.31
C LEU A 160 -3.72 -6.16 -3.10
N GLN A 161 -3.15 -6.05 -1.91
CA GLN A 161 -3.89 -5.84 -0.67
C GLN A 161 -4.67 -4.54 -0.73
N LYS A 162 -4.02 -3.42 -1.07
CA LYS A 162 -4.67 -2.10 -1.21
C LYS A 162 -5.84 -2.17 -2.17
N ARG A 163 -5.63 -2.77 -3.35
CA ARG A 163 -6.67 -2.96 -4.36
C ARG A 163 -7.83 -3.80 -3.82
N CYS A 164 -7.54 -4.86 -3.06
CA CYS A 164 -8.58 -5.64 -2.39
C CYS A 164 -9.41 -4.77 -1.44
N MET A 165 -8.76 -3.86 -0.68
CA MET A 165 -9.48 -2.97 0.24
C MET A 165 -10.34 -1.94 -0.45
N ASP A 166 -9.84 -1.33 -1.52
CA ASP A 166 -10.58 -0.33 -2.29
C ASP A 166 -11.88 -0.95 -2.85
N LEU A 167 -11.86 -2.25 -3.17
CA LEU A 167 -13.02 -3.00 -3.66
C LEU A 167 -13.93 -3.50 -2.52
N PHE A 168 -13.36 -3.87 -1.37
CA PHE A 168 -14.05 -4.56 -0.26
C PHE A 168 -13.65 -4.02 1.13
N PRO A 169 -14.04 -2.78 1.49
CA PRO A 169 -13.58 -2.14 2.72
C PRO A 169 -14.06 -2.83 4.02
N PHE A 170 -15.25 -3.45 4.02
CA PHE A 170 -15.87 -3.98 5.24
C PHE A 170 -15.29 -5.33 5.72
N SER A 171 -14.56 -6.06 4.88
CA SER A 171 -14.10 -7.44 5.19
C SER A 171 -12.80 -7.48 6.01
N ILE A 172 -12.36 -6.34 6.54
CA ILE A 172 -10.96 -6.10 6.89
C ILE A 172 -10.73 -5.91 8.40
N SER A 173 -11.79 -5.60 9.16
CA SER A 173 -11.69 -5.24 10.58
C SER A 173 -10.94 -6.29 11.41
N SER A 174 -11.12 -7.59 11.12
CA SER A 174 -10.48 -8.70 11.83
C SER A 174 -8.97 -8.82 11.59
N LEU A 175 -8.45 -8.27 10.48
CA LEU A 175 -7.03 -8.39 10.11
C LEU A 175 -6.25 -7.08 10.32
N LYS A 176 -6.94 -5.98 10.69
CA LYS A 176 -6.36 -4.63 10.83
C LYS A 176 -5.07 -4.62 11.66
N ASN A 177 -5.11 -5.10 12.89
CA ASN A 177 -3.97 -5.03 13.82
C ASN A 177 -2.76 -5.82 13.31
N LYS A 178 -3.01 -6.97 12.66
CA LYS A 178 -1.95 -7.81 12.10
C LYS A 178 -1.24 -7.09 10.96
N ILE A 179 -2.00 -6.43 10.10
CA ILE A 179 -1.46 -5.72 8.95
C ILE A 179 -0.78 -4.41 9.37
N GLU A 180 -1.37 -3.67 10.30
CA GLU A 180 -0.76 -2.47 10.87
C GLU A 180 0.61 -2.80 11.49
N THR A 181 0.68 -3.82 12.34
CA THR A 181 1.93 -4.29 12.94
C THR A 181 2.97 -4.63 11.87
N MET A 182 2.58 -5.42 10.87
CA MET A 182 3.46 -5.84 9.79
C MET A 182 3.99 -4.65 8.98
N LEU A 183 3.10 -3.78 8.50
CA LEU A 183 3.49 -2.59 7.74
C LEU A 183 4.42 -1.68 8.54
N LEU A 184 4.15 -1.52 9.84
CA LEU A 184 5.02 -0.76 10.73
C LEU A 184 6.39 -1.43 10.85
N THR A 185 6.51 -2.73 11.07
CA THR A 185 7.82 -3.43 11.12
C THR A 185 8.70 -3.12 9.91
N TYR A 186 8.09 -2.98 8.73
CA TYR A 186 8.77 -2.59 7.50
C TYR A 186 9.06 -1.08 7.40
N LEU A 187 8.10 -0.24 7.80
CA LEU A 187 8.19 1.22 7.75
C LEU A 187 9.03 1.84 8.87
N GLN A 188 9.51 1.04 9.82
CA GLN A 188 10.37 1.50 10.93
C GLN A 188 11.85 1.61 10.56
N GLY A 189 12.24 1.38 9.30
CA GLY A 189 13.63 1.53 8.83
C GLY A 189 14.49 0.28 9.02
N ASN A 190 13.90 -0.85 9.42
CA ASN A 190 14.59 -2.13 9.57
C ASN A 190 14.99 -2.79 8.24
N PHE A 191 14.41 -2.30 7.12
CA PHE A 191 14.65 -2.84 5.79
C PHE A 191 15.00 -1.70 4.83
N SER A 192 16.00 -1.92 3.99
CA SER A 192 16.26 -1.10 2.80
C SER A 192 15.13 -1.34 1.79
N LEU A 193 14.09 -0.51 1.84
CA LEU A 193 12.95 -0.59 0.93
C LEU A 193 13.10 0.45 -0.19
N ASP A 194 12.84 0.03 -1.43
CA ASP A 194 12.68 0.95 -2.56
C ASP A 194 11.53 1.94 -2.27
N ALA A 195 11.71 3.20 -2.67
CA ALA A 195 10.74 4.28 -2.54
C ALA A 195 9.33 3.91 -3.01
N LYS A 196 9.19 3.09 -4.06
CA LYS A 196 7.89 2.61 -4.55
C LYS A 196 7.20 1.70 -3.53
N ILE A 197 7.96 0.84 -2.84
CA ILE A 197 7.46 -0.07 -1.79
C ILE A 197 6.97 0.74 -0.61
N THR A 198 7.82 1.65 -0.14
CA THR A 198 7.55 2.54 0.99
C THR A 198 6.27 3.34 0.73
N LYS A 199 6.11 3.89 -0.48
CA LYS A 199 4.89 4.59 -0.88
C LYS A 199 3.64 3.69 -0.82
N ASN A 200 3.69 2.49 -1.39
CA ASN A 200 2.55 1.58 -1.39
C ASN A 200 2.17 1.11 0.03
N ALA A 201 3.17 0.80 0.86
CA ALA A 201 2.97 0.41 2.26
C ALA A 201 2.32 1.54 3.08
N ILE A 202 2.74 2.78 2.85
CA ILE A 202 2.16 3.97 3.48
C ILE A 202 0.72 4.17 3.02
N GLU A 203 0.46 4.13 1.71
CA GLU A 203 -0.90 4.27 1.18
C GLU A 203 -1.84 3.17 1.68
N LEU A 204 -1.32 1.95 1.82
CA LEU A 204 -2.05 0.83 2.39
C LEU A 204 -2.37 1.07 3.88
N LEU A 205 -1.39 1.48 4.68
CA LEU A 205 -1.56 1.82 6.10
C LEU A 205 -2.61 2.92 6.31
N ILE A 206 -2.63 3.92 5.44
CA ILE A 206 -3.66 4.98 5.43
C ILE A 206 -5.04 4.37 5.12
N SER A 207 -5.13 3.55 4.08
CA SER A 207 -6.37 2.89 3.66
C SER A 207 -6.98 2.02 4.77
N TYR A 208 -6.15 1.40 5.62
CA TYR A 208 -6.60 0.62 6.80
C TYR A 208 -7.30 1.45 7.85
N ASN A 209 -6.87 2.69 8.03
CA ASN A 209 -7.51 3.60 8.97
C ASN A 209 -8.78 4.24 8.37
N ILE A 210 -9.03 4.06 7.06
CA ILE A 210 -10.24 4.57 6.35
C ILE A 210 -11.41 3.60 6.38
N ALA A 211 -11.14 2.30 6.28
CA ALA A 211 -12.12 1.27 5.93
C ALA A 211 -13.20 1.01 7.00
N LEU A 212 -13.25 1.82 8.07
CA LEU A 212 -14.18 1.68 9.19
C LEU A 212 -15.45 2.53 9.02
N SER A 213 -16.47 2.26 9.85
CA SER A 213 -17.72 3.01 9.88
C SER A 213 -17.49 4.50 10.14
N LYS A 214 -18.41 5.40 9.74
CA LYS A 214 -18.19 6.87 9.77
C LYS A 214 -17.74 7.42 11.13
N VAL A 215 -18.23 6.86 12.24
CA VAL A 215 -17.91 7.30 13.62
C VAL A 215 -16.61 6.66 14.11
N GLU A 216 -16.41 5.36 13.87
CA GLU A 216 -15.14 4.69 14.18
C GLU A 216 -13.98 5.28 13.36
N LYS A 217 -14.28 5.74 12.15
CA LYS A 217 -13.33 6.35 11.22
C LYS A 217 -12.75 7.65 11.76
N THR A 218 -13.54 8.54 12.36
CA THR A 218 -13.00 9.80 12.92
C THR A 218 -12.06 9.52 14.09
N ASN A 219 -12.49 8.68 15.04
CA ASN A 219 -11.67 8.35 16.21
C ASN A 219 -10.41 7.55 15.81
N SER A 220 -10.52 6.65 14.84
CA SER A 220 -9.37 5.88 14.34
C SER A 220 -8.37 6.75 13.61
N ILE A 221 -8.82 7.73 12.82
CA ILE A 221 -7.93 8.66 12.12
C ILE A 221 -7.24 9.59 13.13
N ASP A 222 -8.00 10.18 14.06
CA ASP A 222 -7.45 11.04 15.10
C ASP A 222 -6.39 10.30 15.94
N ASN A 223 -6.67 9.06 16.37
CA ASN A 223 -5.71 8.23 17.10
C ASN A 223 -4.47 7.88 16.25
N PHE A 224 -4.66 7.59 14.96
CA PHE A 224 -3.57 7.26 14.05
C PHE A 224 -2.65 8.47 13.80
N ILE A 225 -3.22 9.66 13.60
CA ILE A 225 -2.42 10.89 13.44
C ILE A 225 -1.69 11.24 14.74
N SER A 226 -2.36 11.16 15.90
CA SER A 226 -1.69 11.34 17.19
C SER A 226 -0.51 10.38 17.37
N LYS A 227 -0.66 9.11 16.94
CA LYS A 227 0.46 8.14 16.94
C LYS A 227 1.60 8.54 16.01
N ILE A 228 1.30 9.03 14.81
CA ILE A 228 2.31 9.53 13.86
C ILE A 228 3.07 10.72 14.47
N LEU A 229 2.36 11.67 15.07
CA LEU A 229 2.96 12.81 15.75
C LEU A 229 3.89 12.35 16.87
N GLY A 230 3.39 11.50 17.79
CA GLY A 230 4.22 10.95 18.86
C GLY A 230 5.45 10.23 18.36
N THR A 231 5.33 9.47 17.27
CA THR A 231 6.48 8.84 16.62
C THR A 231 7.46 9.86 16.04
N LEU A 232 7.00 10.97 15.45
CA LEU A 232 7.88 12.02 14.94
C LEU A 232 8.61 12.75 16.09
N HIS A 233 7.91 13.10 17.18
CA HIS A 233 8.55 13.69 18.36
C HIS A 233 9.55 12.73 19.00
N GLU A 234 9.21 11.45 19.18
CA GLU A 234 10.15 10.44 19.70
C GLU A 234 11.38 10.27 18.80
N THR A 235 11.17 10.30 17.47
CA THR A 235 12.28 10.20 16.50
C THR A 235 13.20 11.41 16.59
N LEU A 236 12.64 12.62 16.71
CA LEU A 236 13.40 13.85 16.90
C LEU A 236 14.09 13.90 18.26
N ASP A 237 13.46 13.44 19.34
CA ASP A 237 14.07 13.34 20.67
C ASP A 237 15.32 12.46 20.65
N LEU A 238 15.30 11.38 19.86
CA LEU A 238 16.44 10.48 19.70
C LEU A 238 17.51 11.01 18.74
N LEU A 239 17.14 11.78 17.72
CA LEU A 239 18.07 12.40 16.76
C LEU A 239 18.78 13.61 17.38
N LEU A 240 18.03 14.44 18.10
CA LEU A 240 18.48 15.69 18.71
C LEU A 240 18.98 15.47 20.14
N ASP A 241 19.27 14.23 20.53
CA ASP A 241 19.71 13.88 21.88
C ASP A 241 20.98 14.65 22.31
N SER A 242 21.85 14.96 21.36
CA SER A 242 23.09 15.73 21.55
C SER A 242 22.90 17.25 21.63
N ILE A 243 21.72 17.79 21.34
CA ILE A 243 21.47 19.24 21.25
C ILE A 243 20.57 19.72 22.38
N GLU A 244 20.88 20.89 22.92
CA GLU A 244 19.99 21.62 23.83
C GLU A 244 18.88 22.31 23.03
N GLU A 245 17.63 21.85 23.20
CA GLU A 245 16.46 22.37 22.50
C GLU A 245 15.78 23.44 23.36
N GLU A 246 15.74 24.69 22.90
CA GLU A 246 15.07 25.80 23.59
C GLU A 246 13.54 25.63 23.68
N ASN A 247 12.94 24.93 22.71
CA ASN A 247 11.49 24.81 22.56
C ASN A 247 10.99 23.36 22.69
N ARG A 248 11.64 22.54 23.52
CA ARG A 248 11.22 21.15 23.70
C ARG A 248 9.87 21.09 24.40
N ILE A 249 8.83 20.65 23.69
CA ILE A 249 7.51 20.47 24.29
C ILE A 249 7.45 19.12 25.02
N ASN A 250 6.98 19.15 26.27
CA ASN A 250 6.71 17.96 27.07
C ASN A 250 5.31 17.41 26.78
N VAL A 251 4.97 17.17 25.51
CA VAL A 251 3.70 16.54 25.14
C VAL A 251 3.93 15.07 24.83
N THR A 252 3.31 14.22 25.62
CA THR A 252 3.33 12.76 25.45
C THR A 252 2.17 12.33 24.57
N PHE A 253 2.44 12.18 23.28
CA PHE A 253 1.56 11.44 22.37
C PHE A 253 1.87 9.94 22.45
N PRO A 254 0.88 9.06 22.19
CA PRO A 254 1.21 7.66 21.92
C PRO A 254 2.14 7.58 20.71
N SER A 255 3.04 6.60 20.66
CA SER A 255 3.95 6.41 19.53
C SER A 255 3.98 4.95 19.10
N PHE A 256 4.30 4.71 17.82
CA PHE A 256 4.73 3.40 17.37
C PHE A 256 6.11 3.09 17.94
N SER A 257 6.30 1.87 18.44
CA SER A 257 7.56 1.44 19.02
C SER A 257 8.73 1.55 18.02
N LEU A 258 9.93 1.68 18.56
CA LEU A 258 11.18 1.60 17.82
C LEU A 258 12.07 0.58 18.52
N THR A 259 12.69 -0.32 17.76
CA THR A 259 13.79 -1.17 18.24
C THR A 259 14.98 -0.27 18.59
N LYS A 260 15.38 -0.27 19.87
CA LYS A 260 16.43 0.63 20.40
C LYS A 260 17.85 0.06 20.29
N ASP A 261 18.00 -1.13 19.73
CA ASP A 261 19.28 -1.84 19.62
C ASP A 261 20.02 -1.40 18.36
N PHE A 262 20.80 -0.32 18.50
CA PHE A 262 21.64 0.20 17.42
C PHE A 262 23.11 -0.15 17.67
N ASN A 263 23.74 -0.80 16.68
CA ASN A 263 25.15 -1.20 16.76
C ASN A 263 26.14 0.00 16.70
N SER A 264 25.70 1.15 16.18
CA SER A 264 26.50 2.36 16.09
C SER A 264 25.63 3.62 16.04
N GLN A 265 26.21 4.80 16.33
CA GLN A 265 25.51 6.08 16.19
C GLN A 265 25.15 6.37 14.72
N TRP A 266 26.00 5.98 13.77
CA TRP A 266 25.73 6.16 12.35
C TRP A 266 24.46 5.39 11.94
N THR A 267 24.38 4.10 12.30
CA THR A 267 23.22 3.25 12.04
C THR A 267 21.97 3.78 12.74
N LYS A 268 22.10 4.29 13.97
CA LYS A 268 21.02 4.97 14.69
C LYS A 268 20.49 6.16 13.89
N ASN A 269 21.36 7.08 13.49
CA ASN A 269 20.96 8.30 12.76
C ASN A 269 20.31 7.94 11.42
N GLU A 270 20.90 7.01 10.66
CA GLU A 270 20.34 6.56 9.37
C GLU A 270 18.92 6.00 9.54
N ALA A 271 18.73 5.09 10.51
CA ALA A 271 17.41 4.52 10.80
C ALA A 271 16.40 5.59 11.22
N LEU A 272 16.80 6.55 12.06
CA LEU A 272 15.92 7.62 12.53
C LEU A 272 15.60 8.65 11.44
N ILE A 273 16.53 8.99 10.55
CA ILE A 273 16.26 9.87 9.40
C ILE A 273 15.29 9.20 8.43
N ASN A 274 15.49 7.92 8.15
CA ASN A 274 14.56 7.14 7.33
C ASN A 274 13.17 7.09 7.98
N ARG A 275 13.10 6.84 9.29
CA ARG A 275 11.87 6.89 10.07
C ARG A 275 11.20 8.26 9.99
N TYR A 276 11.94 9.36 10.18
CA TYR A 276 11.43 10.72 10.05
C TYR A 276 10.86 10.96 8.64
N SER A 277 11.58 10.58 7.59
CA SER A 277 11.14 10.69 6.20
C SER A 277 9.84 9.91 5.93
N ILE A 278 9.72 8.70 6.45
CA ILE A 278 8.55 7.84 6.27
C ILE A 278 7.32 8.44 6.97
N PHE A 279 7.47 8.84 8.23
CA PHE A 279 6.34 9.33 9.03
C PHE A 279 5.92 10.76 8.65
N THR A 280 6.85 11.63 8.22
CA THR A 280 6.49 12.94 7.64
C THR A 280 5.73 12.79 6.33
N TYR A 281 6.18 11.90 5.43
CA TYR A 281 5.45 11.61 4.20
C TYR A 281 4.07 11.00 4.48
N THR A 282 3.98 10.08 5.44
CA THR A 282 2.72 9.48 5.88
C THR A 282 1.78 10.56 6.41
N LEU A 283 2.28 11.45 7.27
CA LEU A 283 1.50 12.56 7.83
C LEU A 283 0.99 13.48 6.71
N SER A 284 1.88 13.95 5.82
CA SER A 284 1.50 14.74 4.65
C SER A 284 0.35 14.12 3.85
N LYS A 285 0.44 12.82 3.56
CA LYS A 285 -0.61 12.11 2.79
C LYS A 285 -1.93 12.01 3.55
N ASN A 286 -1.90 11.74 4.85
CA ASN A 286 -3.10 11.76 5.68
C ASN A 286 -3.74 13.16 5.66
N LEU A 287 -2.95 14.21 5.86
CA LEU A 287 -3.44 15.60 5.86
C LEU A 287 -4.05 16.01 4.51
N CYS A 288 -3.43 15.62 3.39
CA CYS A 288 -4.01 15.87 2.06
C CYS A 288 -5.31 15.09 1.83
N GLN A 289 -5.42 13.88 2.37
CA GLN A 289 -6.60 13.06 2.22
C GLN A 289 -7.74 13.46 3.17
N TYR A 290 -7.41 14.01 4.34
CA TYR A 290 -8.36 14.48 5.34
C TYR A 290 -8.12 15.97 5.65
N ASN A 291 -8.94 16.82 5.06
CA ASN A 291 -8.95 18.24 5.42
C ASN A 291 -9.42 18.41 6.89
N ASN A 292 -9.21 19.60 7.44
CA ASN A 292 -9.61 20.15 8.76
C ASN A 292 -11.00 19.72 9.31
N LYS A 293 -11.91 19.23 8.46
CA LYS A 293 -13.26 18.82 8.88
C LYS A 293 -13.30 17.46 9.59
N ILE A 294 -12.29 16.61 9.38
CA ILE A 294 -12.26 15.22 9.89
C ILE A 294 -11.29 15.07 11.05
N ILE A 295 -10.19 15.82 11.04
CA ILE A 295 -9.15 15.77 12.08
C ILE A 295 -9.53 16.77 13.17
N LYS A 296 -9.91 16.29 14.36
CA LYS A 296 -10.38 17.15 15.45
C LYS A 296 -9.40 17.27 16.61
N THR A 297 -8.55 16.26 16.80
CA THR A 297 -7.64 16.19 17.95
C THR A 297 -6.31 16.91 17.72
N VAL A 298 -5.96 17.20 16.47
CA VAL A 298 -4.64 17.69 16.11
C VAL A 298 -4.66 19.20 15.96
N ASN A 299 -4.11 19.88 16.96
CA ASN A 299 -3.83 21.31 16.87
C ASN A 299 -2.72 21.58 15.83
N ILE A 300 -2.87 22.66 15.07
CA ILE A 300 -1.89 23.13 14.08
C ILE A 300 -0.55 23.45 14.73
N ASP A 301 -0.55 23.89 15.99
CA ASP A 301 0.68 24.11 16.75
C ASP A 301 1.56 22.86 16.80
N HIS A 302 0.98 21.70 17.12
CA HIS A 302 1.72 20.43 17.16
C HIS A 302 2.21 20.00 15.77
N LEU A 303 1.47 20.35 14.71
CA LEU A 303 1.88 20.06 13.33
C LEU A 303 3.09 20.92 12.92
N LEU A 304 3.10 22.20 13.31
CA LEU A 304 4.18 23.14 13.02
C LEU A 304 5.41 22.88 13.89
N GLU A 305 5.23 22.41 15.12
CA GLU A 305 6.31 22.13 16.06
C GLU A 305 7.36 21.17 15.48
N ILE A 306 6.92 20.11 14.78
CA ILE A 306 7.82 19.15 14.10
C ILE A 306 8.77 19.86 13.13
N ILE A 307 8.28 20.88 12.42
CA ILE A 307 9.08 21.67 11.48
C ILE A 307 10.00 22.60 12.26
N CYS A 308 9.48 23.29 13.27
CA CYS A 308 10.26 24.22 14.10
C CYS A 308 11.44 23.54 14.78
N ARG A 309 11.26 22.32 15.32
CA ARG A 309 12.35 21.56 15.95
C ARG A 309 13.51 21.30 14.98
N VAL A 310 13.21 20.87 13.76
CA VAL A 310 14.23 20.64 12.72
C VAL A 310 14.87 21.95 12.26
N ILE A 311 14.07 22.98 12.01
CA ILE A 311 14.56 24.27 11.52
C ILE A 311 15.34 25.04 12.59
N ASN A 312 15.12 24.80 13.87
CA ASN A 312 15.89 25.44 14.94
C ASN A 312 17.25 24.75 15.21
N THR A 313 17.51 23.59 14.58
CA THR A 313 18.82 22.92 14.64
C THR A 313 19.75 23.39 13.52
N PHE A 314 20.95 23.86 13.87
CA PHE A 314 22.03 24.31 12.96
C PHE A 314 23.42 24.11 13.58
N GLU A 315 24.47 24.41 12.82
CA GLU A 315 25.87 24.24 13.24
C GLU A 315 26.21 24.99 14.54
N GLY A 316 25.55 26.11 14.80
CA GLY A 316 25.70 26.92 16.02
C GLY A 316 24.80 26.50 17.18
N SER A 317 24.05 25.40 17.06
CA SER A 317 23.23 24.89 18.17
C SER A 317 24.09 24.44 19.35
N ILE A 318 23.58 24.63 20.57
CA ILE A 318 24.30 24.32 21.81
C ILE A 318 24.39 22.79 21.99
N LEU A 319 25.62 22.29 22.12
CA LEU A 319 25.90 20.89 22.44
C LEU A 319 25.62 20.65 23.92
N LYS A 320 24.84 19.61 24.25
CA LYS A 320 24.65 19.19 25.66
C LYS A 320 25.98 18.80 26.30
N GLU A 321 26.15 19.11 27.58
CA GLU A 321 27.41 18.91 28.33
C GLU A 321 27.98 17.49 28.24
N ASN A 322 27.13 16.45 28.17
CA ASN A 322 27.55 15.06 28.13
C ASN A 322 27.54 14.43 26.71
N ALA A 323 27.29 15.23 25.67
CA ALA A 323 27.18 14.72 24.31
C ALA A 323 28.55 14.64 23.61
N LYS A 324 28.79 13.52 22.89
CA LYS A 324 30.00 13.36 22.09
C LYS A 324 29.97 14.31 20.88
N LYS A 325 31.05 15.07 20.68
CA LYS A 325 31.21 16.01 19.54
C LYS A 325 31.05 15.32 18.18
N GLU A 326 31.48 14.07 18.06
CA GLU A 326 31.31 13.27 16.83
C GLU A 326 29.83 13.05 16.50
N ASN A 327 29.00 12.72 17.50
CA ASN A 327 27.56 12.50 17.32
C ASN A 327 26.88 13.79 16.83
N PHE A 328 27.27 14.93 17.39
CA PHE A 328 26.80 16.24 16.94
C PHE A 328 27.18 16.52 15.49
N LYS A 329 28.45 16.30 15.10
CA LYS A 329 28.87 16.47 13.70
C LYS A 329 28.08 15.57 12.75
N LEU A 330 27.85 14.31 13.12
CA LEU A 330 27.05 13.38 12.32
C LEU A 330 25.61 13.86 12.15
N LEU A 331 25.00 14.40 13.21
CA LEU A 331 23.67 15.00 13.16
C LEU A 331 23.64 16.22 12.24
N ILE A 332 24.57 17.16 12.42
CA ILE A 332 24.66 18.38 11.60
C ILE A 332 24.82 18.04 10.12
N ASN A 333 25.67 17.07 9.77
CA ASN A 333 25.82 16.60 8.39
C ASN A 333 24.54 15.99 7.80
N SER A 334 23.64 15.50 8.66
CA SER A 334 22.36 14.90 8.27
C SER A 334 21.20 15.91 8.19
N MET A 335 21.37 17.11 8.75
CA MET A 335 20.33 18.14 8.81
C MET A 335 19.76 18.55 7.44
N PRO A 336 20.54 18.66 6.34
CA PRO A 336 19.98 18.99 5.03
C PRO A 336 18.85 18.04 4.59
N LEU A 337 18.99 16.74 4.88
CA LEU A 337 17.96 15.75 4.56
C LEU A 337 16.70 15.95 5.40
N LEU A 338 16.85 16.22 6.70
CA LEU A 338 15.72 16.49 7.60
C LEU A 338 14.98 17.75 7.15
N ILE A 339 15.70 18.84 6.89
CA ILE A 339 15.15 20.12 6.42
C ILE A 339 14.39 19.91 5.10
N GLN A 340 14.97 19.21 4.13
CA GLN A 340 14.31 18.93 2.86
C GLN A 340 12.97 18.22 3.08
N ARG A 341 12.90 17.24 3.98
CA ARG A 341 11.66 16.53 4.32
C ARG A 341 10.67 17.42 5.06
N SER A 342 11.12 18.27 5.99
CA SER A 342 10.27 19.24 6.69
C SER A 342 9.66 20.25 5.74
N ILE A 343 10.37 20.68 4.68
CA ILE A 343 9.84 21.60 3.66
C ILE A 343 8.72 20.93 2.85
N ILE A 344 8.91 19.68 2.41
CA ILE A 344 7.87 18.92 1.69
C ILE A 344 6.62 18.75 2.58
N TYR A 345 6.82 18.52 3.87
CA TYR A 345 5.74 18.44 4.84
C TYR A 345 5.04 19.80 5.05
N LEU A 346 5.81 20.89 5.15
CA LEU A 346 5.28 22.25 5.25
C LEU A 346 4.43 22.62 4.01
N ASP A 347 4.89 22.29 2.81
CA ASP A 347 4.13 22.49 1.57
C ASP A 347 2.77 21.78 1.62
N SER A 348 2.76 20.54 2.12
CA SER A 348 1.52 19.77 2.32
C SER A 348 0.59 20.43 3.35
N LEU A 349 1.15 20.96 4.45
CA LEU A 349 0.39 21.71 5.46
C LEU A 349 -0.22 22.98 4.87
N ILE A 350 0.56 23.80 4.16
CA ILE A 350 0.10 25.03 3.53
C ILE A 350 -1.03 24.71 2.55
N PHE A 351 -0.85 23.70 1.70
CA PHE A 351 -1.87 23.27 0.75
C PHE A 351 -3.20 22.88 1.42
N CYS A 352 -3.14 22.16 2.54
CA CYS A 352 -4.33 21.59 3.18
C CYS A 352 -4.98 22.50 4.23
N PHE A 353 -4.19 23.34 4.91
CA PHE A 353 -4.57 24.10 6.09
C PHE A 353 -4.42 25.62 5.93
N ASN A 354 -4.23 26.14 4.69
CA ASN A 354 -3.95 27.56 4.40
C ASN A 354 -4.71 28.56 5.32
N LYS A 355 -6.04 28.47 5.37
CA LYS A 355 -6.85 29.40 6.19
C LYS A 355 -6.56 29.32 7.69
N SER A 356 -6.38 28.12 8.21
CA SER A 356 -6.09 27.90 9.62
C SER A 356 -4.65 28.27 9.98
N LEU A 357 -3.73 28.16 9.01
CA LEU A 357 -2.33 28.57 9.13
C LEU A 357 -2.13 30.10 9.14
N LEU A 358 -3.09 30.89 8.66
CA LEU A 358 -3.00 32.36 8.67
C LEU A 358 -2.81 32.95 10.08
N GLN A 359 -3.35 32.27 11.11
CA GLN A 359 -3.15 32.65 12.51
C GLN A 359 -1.68 32.53 12.95
N HIS A 360 -0.88 31.74 12.24
CA HIS A 360 0.53 31.45 12.51
C HIS A 360 1.46 32.10 11.47
N LYS A 361 0.99 33.13 10.75
CA LYS A 361 1.75 33.77 9.65
C LYS A 361 3.15 34.24 10.07
N GLU A 362 3.32 34.74 11.29
CA GLU A 362 4.60 35.25 11.79
C GLU A 362 5.62 34.11 11.94
N LEU A 363 5.19 32.99 12.52
CA LEU A 363 6.01 31.77 12.61
C LEU A 363 6.37 31.24 11.23
N LEU A 364 5.44 31.26 10.27
CA LEU A 364 5.72 30.86 8.89
C LEU A 364 6.75 31.77 8.21
N TYR A 365 6.67 33.09 8.43
CA TYR A 365 7.70 34.02 7.94
C TYR A 365 9.06 33.74 8.57
N GLU A 366 9.11 33.47 9.88
CA GLU A 366 10.36 33.14 10.57
C GLU A 366 10.99 31.85 10.03
N ILE A 367 10.16 30.81 9.85
CA ILE A 367 10.56 29.55 9.22
C ILE A 367 11.16 29.81 7.83
N MET A 368 10.46 30.54 6.97
CA MET A 368 10.92 30.83 5.62
C MET A 368 12.20 31.67 5.62
N HIS A 369 12.31 32.65 6.51
CA HIS A 369 13.50 33.48 6.66
C HIS A 369 14.73 32.66 7.07
N LYS A 370 14.58 31.76 8.06
CA LYS A 370 15.64 30.84 8.50
C LYS A 370 16.08 29.90 7.36
N LEU A 371 15.14 29.41 6.56
CA LEU A 371 15.46 28.54 5.42
C LEU A 371 16.22 29.29 4.32
N ILE A 372 15.81 30.51 3.97
CA ILE A 372 16.49 31.35 2.97
C ILE A 372 17.91 31.69 3.41
N HIS A 373 18.08 32.12 4.66
CA HIS A 373 19.40 32.47 5.20
C HIS A 373 20.38 31.28 5.20
N ARG A 374 19.87 30.06 5.41
CA ARG A 374 20.68 28.84 5.29
C ARG A 374 21.05 28.52 3.85
N ALA A 375 20.13 28.75 2.91
CA ALA A 375 20.40 28.55 1.49
C ALA A 375 21.46 29.55 0.97
N SER A 376 21.45 30.79 1.46
CA SER A 376 22.42 31.81 1.06
C SER A 376 23.82 31.61 1.65
N ASN A 377 23.94 31.00 2.83
CA ASN A 377 25.23 30.80 3.52
C ASN A 377 25.97 29.52 3.10
N ASN A 378 25.37 28.68 2.26
CA ASN A 378 25.98 27.47 1.70
C ASN A 378 26.55 27.69 0.28
N GLN A 379 26.67 28.95 -0.16
CA GLN A 379 27.50 29.40 -1.29
C GLN A 379 28.81 29.95 -0.75
#